data_AF-A0A7J0CTF2-F1
#
_entry.id   AF-A0A7J0CTF2-F1
#
_cell.length_a   1.000
_cell.length_b   1.000
_cell.length_c   1.000
_cell.angle_alpha   90.00
_cell.angle_beta   90.00
_cell.angle_gamma   90.00
#
_symmetry.space_group_name_H-M   'P 1'
#
loop_
_entity.id
_entity.type
_entity.pdbx_description
1 polymer ?
#
loop_
_entity_poly.entity_id
_entity_poly.type
_entity_poly.pdbx_seq_one_letter_code
_entity_poly.pdbx_strand_id
1 'polypeptide(L)' 'MLTGKKAGLRARHEEDIPVLRAELHNDVVNAARASSRPWRPMSPDAKNPLFTADDEDERRVEFSVVELGAAR' A
#
# COMPACT_ATOMS: atom_id res chain seq x y z
N MET A 1 5.37 13.82 5.23
CA MET A 1 6.32 12.86 4.63
C MET A 1 7.33 12.47 5.68
N LEU A 2 7.39 11.18 6.04
CA LEU A 2 8.42 10.65 6.94
C LEU A 2 9.60 10.21 6.08
N THR A 3 10.85 10.40 6.50
CA THR A 3 12.02 10.07 5.69
C THR A 3 13.03 9.25 6.48
N GLY A 4 13.60 8.24 5.82
CA GLY A 4 14.73 7.46 6.31
C GLY A 4 15.95 7.63 5.41
N LYS A 5 16.99 6.85 5.65
CA LYS A 5 18.23 6.92 4.87
C LYS A 5 18.10 6.44 3.43
N LYS A 6 17.16 5.53 3.15
CA LYS A 6 16.99 4.87 1.83
C LYS A 6 15.64 5.18 1.17
N ALA A 7 14.62 5.41 1.97
CA ALA A 7 13.26 5.56 1.50
C ALA A 7 12.49 6.55 2.36
N GLY A 8 11.46 7.15 1.77
CA GLY A 8 10.49 8.00 2.43
C GLY A 8 9.12 7.36 2.42
N LEU A 9 8.27 7.78 3.35
CA LEU A 9 6.86 7.46 3.40
C LEU A 9 6.06 8.74 3.13
N ARG A 10 5.23 8.68 2.10
CA ARG A 10 4.29 9.75 1.73
C ARG A 10 2.87 9.23 1.78
N ALA A 11 1.91 10.15 1.82
CA ALA A 11 0.50 9.80 1.63
C ALA A 11 0.35 9.03 0.30
N ARG A 12 -0.46 7.97 0.32
CA ARG A 12 -0.74 7.17 -0.86
C ARG A 12 -1.62 7.95 -1.82
N HIS A 13 -1.29 7.91 -3.10
CA HIS A 13 -2.15 8.43 -4.16
C HIS A 13 -2.65 7.31 -5.08
N GLU A 14 -3.66 7.61 -5.90
CA GLU A 14 -4.23 6.65 -6.84
C GLU A 14 -3.20 6.11 -7.84
N GLU A 15 -2.24 6.94 -8.27
CA GLU A 15 -1.17 6.53 -9.19
C GLU A 15 -0.20 5.49 -8.60
N ASP A 16 -0.17 5.33 -7.27
CA ASP A 16 0.66 4.31 -6.62
C ASP A 16 0.03 2.91 -6.66
N ILE A 17 -1.30 2.82 -6.87
CA ILE A 17 -2.04 1.55 -6.81
C ILE A 17 -1.53 0.53 -7.84
N PRO A 18 -1.26 0.89 -9.12
CA PRO A 18 -0.71 -0.06 -10.09
C PRO A 18 0.65 -0.62 -9.68
N VAL A 19 1.51 0.22 -9.09
CA VAL A 19 2.85 -0.17 -8.60
C VAL A 19 2.72 -1.12 -7.41
N LEU A 20 1.94 -0.74 -6.39
CA LEU A 20 1.69 -1.59 -5.22
C LEU A 20 1.05 -2.93 -5.60
N ARG A 21 0.17 -2.93 -6.61
CA ARG A 21 -0.39 -4.18 -7.14
C ARG A 21 0.69 -5.04 -7.78
N ALA A 22 1.48 -4.47 -8.68
CA ALA A 22 2.50 -5.21 -9.42
C ALA A 22 3.60 -5.78 -8.51
N GLU A 23 4.09 -4.99 -7.56
CA GLU A 23 5.29 -5.32 -6.79
C GLU A 23 4.99 -5.97 -5.44
N LEU A 24 3.87 -5.64 -4.78
CA LEU A 24 3.58 -6.12 -3.43
C LEU A 24 2.43 -7.12 -3.41
N HIS A 25 1.30 -6.81 -4.04
CA HIS A 25 0.09 -7.64 -3.91
C HIS A 25 0.04 -8.83 -4.88
N ASN A 26 0.65 -8.71 -6.06
CA ASN A 26 0.77 -9.81 -7.01
C ASN A 26 1.82 -10.84 -6.59
N ASP A 27 2.71 -10.51 -5.65
CA ASP A 27 3.49 -11.52 -4.92
C ASP A 27 2.60 -12.20 -3.88
N VAL A 28 1.79 -13.14 -4.35
CA VAL A 28 0.76 -13.83 -3.56
C VAL A 28 1.34 -14.50 -2.31
N VAL A 29 2.55 -15.07 -2.42
CA VAL A 29 3.19 -15.80 -1.31
C VAL A 29 3.56 -14.84 -0.19
N ASN A 30 4.22 -13.73 -0.51
CA ASN A 30 4.60 -12.75 0.50
C ASN A 30 3.38 -11.96 1.02
N ALA A 31 2.44 -11.58 0.15
CA ALA A 31 1.22 -10.90 0.54
C ALA A 31 0.38 -11.75 1.52
N ALA A 32 0.25 -13.06 1.28
CA ALA A 32 -0.48 -13.96 2.17
C ALA A 32 0.20 -14.09 3.54
N ARG A 33 1.53 -14.14 3.59
CA ARG A 33 2.29 -14.21 4.86
C ARG A 33 2.25 -12.90 5.65
N ALA A 34 2.27 -11.76 4.97
CA ALA A 34 2.21 -10.45 5.59
C ALA A 34 0.80 -10.08 6.09
N SER A 35 -0.24 -10.73 5.55
CA SER A 35 -1.62 -10.50 5.98
C SER A 35 -1.84 -11.00 7.41
N SER A 36 -1.94 -10.07 8.36
CA SER A 36 -2.34 -10.37 9.74
C SER A 36 -3.85 -10.51 9.93
N ARG A 37 -4.65 -10.10 8.93
CA ARG A 37 -6.11 -10.14 9.00
C ARG A 37 -6.62 -11.51 8.53
N PRO A 38 -7.65 -12.07 9.19
CA PRO A 38 -8.36 -13.24 8.67
C PRO A 38 -8.87 -12.95 7.26
N TRP A 39 -8.74 -13.94 6.38
CA TRP A 39 -9.33 -13.87 5.04
C TRP A 39 -10.84 -13.64 5.16
N ARG A 40 -11.39 -12.75 4.32
CA ARG A 40 -12.82 -12.51 4.20
C ARG A 40 -13.24 -12.49 2.72
N PRO A 41 -14.41 -13.04 2.37
CA PRO A 41 -14.97 -12.89 1.04
C PRO A 41 -15.18 -11.41 0.70
N MET A 42 -14.90 -11.02 -0.54
CA MET A 42 -15.23 -9.71 -1.09
C MET A 42 -16.22 -9.86 -2.23
N SER A 43 -17.22 -8.98 -2.30
CA SER A 43 -18.11 -8.91 -3.47
C SER A 43 -17.33 -8.41 -4.69
N PRO A 44 -17.77 -8.74 -5.93
CA PRO A 44 -17.13 -8.28 -7.15
C PRO A 44 -16.96 -6.76 -7.23
N ASP A 45 -17.93 -6.01 -6.69
CA ASP A 45 -17.94 -4.54 -6.69
C ASP A 45 -17.33 -3.92 -5.42
N ALA A 46 -16.74 -4.73 -4.53
CA ALA A 46 -16.14 -4.21 -3.31
C ALA A 46 -14.91 -3.34 -3.66
N LYS A 47 -14.91 -2.09 -3.18
CA LYS A 47 -13.69 -1.27 -3.14
C LYS A 47 -12.74 -1.87 -2.12
N ASN A 48 -11.81 -2.69 -2.58
CA ASN A 48 -10.81 -3.29 -1.73
C ASN A 48 -9.84 -2.20 -1.24
N PRO A 49 -9.68 -1.99 0.07
CA PRO A 49 -8.80 -0.96 0.61
C PRO A 49 -7.30 -1.21 0.36
N LEU A 50 -6.91 -2.33 -0.25
CA LEU A 50 -5.55 -2.54 -0.79
C LEU A 50 -5.36 -1.91 -2.17
N PHE A 51 -6.45 -1.59 -2.86
CA PHE A 51 -6.46 -1.15 -4.26
C PHE A 51 -7.25 0.15 -4.46
N THR A 52 -7.48 0.90 -3.38
CA THR A 52 -8.17 2.18 -3.43
C THR A 52 -7.49 3.09 -2.42
N ALA A 53 -7.10 4.29 -2.85
CA ALA A 53 -6.69 5.33 -1.91
C ALA A 53 -7.95 5.87 -1.25
N ASP A 54 -7.97 5.86 0.09
CA ASP A 54 -9.06 6.40 0.89
C ASP A 54 -8.44 7.23 2.02
N ASP A 55 -8.61 8.55 1.93
CA ASP A 55 -8.09 9.53 2.87
C ASP A 55 -9.14 9.98 3.90
N GLU A 56 -10.36 9.44 3.84
CA GLU A 56 -11.48 9.82 4.72
C GLU A 56 -11.52 9.00 6.02
N ASP A 57 -10.98 7.77 6.07
CA ASP A 57 -10.91 6.98 7.32
C ASP A 57 -9.71 7.40 8.19
N GLU A 58 -9.95 8.33 9.11
CA GLU A 58 -8.95 8.84 10.07
C GLU A 58 -8.28 7.75 10.92
N ARG A 59 -8.89 6.57 11.06
CA ARG A 59 -8.32 5.44 11.82
C ARG A 59 -7.29 4.65 11.03
N ARG A 60 -7.14 4.93 9.73
CA ARG A 60 -6.26 4.19 8.83
C ARG A 60 -5.43 5.14 7.99
N VAL A 61 -4.14 5.23 8.31
CA VAL A 61 -3.20 6.03 7.53
C VAL A 61 -2.57 5.17 6.44
N GLU A 62 -2.99 5.37 5.19
CA GLU A 62 -2.37 4.74 4.04
C GLU A 62 -1.15 5.53 3.57
N PHE A 63 -0.07 4.81 3.24
CA PHE A 63 1.15 5.41 2.74
C PHE A 63 1.75 4.60 1.60
N SER A 64 2.56 5.30 0.81
CA SER A 64 3.41 4.73 -0.22
C SER A 64 4.87 4.93 0.16
N VAL A 65 5.68 3.92 -0.11
CA VAL A 65 7.13 3.98 0.03
C VAL A 65 7.70 4.58 -1.23
N VAL A 66 8.46 5.66 -1.11
CA VAL A 66 9.17 6.30 -2.22
C VAL A 66 10.66 6.18 -2.02
N GLU A 67 11.38 5.93 -3.10
CA GLU A 67 12.83 6.00 -3.08
C GLU A 67 13.25 7.47 -2.90
N LEU A 68 14.06 7.73 -1.88
CA LEU A 68 14.73 9.01 -1.75
C LEU A 68 16.02 8.85 -2.52
N GLY A 69 16.20 9.62 -3.60
CA GLY A 69 17.41 9.57 -4.42
C GLY A 69 18.63 9.45 -3.52
N ALA A 70 19.51 8.48 -3.82
CA ALA A 70 20.58 8.06 -2.92
C ALA A 70 21.23 9.28 -2.27
N ALA A 71 21.23 9.33 -0.93
CA ALA A 71 21.91 10.37 -0.20
C ALA A 71 23.43 10.22 -0.43
N ARG A 72 23.87 10.86 -1.52
CA ARG A 72 25.20 10.92 -2.12
C ARG A 72 25.75 9.62 -2.70
#